data_AF-A0A5A8A5R2-F1
#
_entry.id   AF-A0A5A8A5R2-F1
#
_cell.length_a   1.000
_cell.length_b   1.000
_cell.length_c   1.000
_cell.angle_alpha   90.00
_cell.angle_beta   90.00
_cell.angle_gamma   90.00
#
_symmetry.space_group_name_H-M   'P 1'
#
loop_
_entity.id
_entity.type
_entity.pdbx_description
1 polymer ?
#
loop_
_entity_poly.entity_id
_entity_poly.type
_entity_poly.pdbx_seq_one_letter_code
_entity_poly.pdbx_strand_id
1 'polypeptide(L)'
;MLLGDIIAHLDDEAVAAEALVQLDDLVLLGRVRDASSQAGVAPGAFAARAVRLFSDGAADEDWITMLGIMGQSAEPGLACLRRMVEFALRPPERSQTCEHGH
;
A
#
# COMPACT_ATOMS: atom_id res chain seq x y z
N MET A 1 19.32 -0.55 3.23
CA MET A 1 18.52 -1.58 2.53
C MET A 1 18.27 -1.14 1.12
N LEU A 2 18.29 -2.07 0.16
CA LEU A 2 17.78 -1.82 -1.18
C LEU A 2 16.25 -1.87 -1.14
N LEU A 3 15.59 -1.24 -2.12
CA LEU A 3 14.13 -1.24 -2.23
C LEU A 3 13.57 -2.68 -2.27
N GLY A 4 14.22 -3.58 -3.00
CA GLY A 4 13.81 -4.98 -3.07
C GLY A 4 13.81 -5.68 -1.70
N ASP A 5 14.77 -5.35 -0.83
CA ASP A 5 14.81 -5.89 0.53
C ASP A 5 13.63 -5.39 1.37
N ILE A 6 13.30 -4.10 1.25
CA ILE A 6 12.18 -3.49 1.97
C ILE A 6 10.87 -4.16 1.56
N ILE A 7 10.65 -4.32 0.25
CA ILE A 7 9.45 -4.95 -0.30
C ILE A 7 9.33 -6.41 0.16
N ALA A 8 10.43 -7.18 0.08
CA ALA A 8 10.45 -8.56 0.51
C ALA A 8 10.14 -8.72 2.01
N HIS A 9 10.60 -7.81 2.86
CA HIS A 9 10.27 -7.82 4.29
C HIS A 9 8.82 -7.44 4.55
N LEU A 10 8.28 -6.46 3.84
CA LEU A 10 6.89 -6.01 4.01
C LEU A 10 5.86 -7.01 3.44
N ASP A 11 6.30 -8.00 2.67
CA ASP A 11 5.45 -9.12 2.22
C ASP A 11 5.11 -10.11 3.36
N ASP A 12 5.84 -10.05 4.47
CA ASP A 12 5.53 -10.76 5.70
C ASP A 12 4.45 -10.04 6.52
N GLU A 13 3.40 -10.76 6.90
CA GLU A 13 2.25 -10.21 7.62
C GLU A 13 2.61 -9.62 8.99
N ALA A 14 3.53 -10.24 9.73
CA ALA A 14 3.90 -9.76 11.06
C ALA A 14 4.71 -8.46 10.96
N VAL A 15 5.65 -8.42 10.01
CA VAL A 15 6.43 -7.20 9.72
C VAL A 15 5.51 -6.08 9.24
N ALA A 16 4.58 -6.38 8.34
CA ALA A 16 3.61 -5.40 7.83
C ALA A 16 2.68 -4.88 8.95
N ALA A 17 2.23 -5.75 9.86
CA ALA A 17 1.42 -5.35 11.00
C ALA A 17 2.18 -4.43 11.97
N GLU A 18 3.44 -4.74 12.25
CA GLU A 18 4.29 -3.90 13.10
C GLU A 18 4.50 -2.53 12.45
N ALA A 19 4.88 -2.50 11.18
CA ALA A 19 5.10 -1.27 10.43
C ALA A 19 3.83 -0.42 10.31
N LEU A 20 2.65 -1.03 10.21
CA LEU A 20 1.37 -0.32 10.29
C LEU A 20 1.18 0.42 11.62
N VAL A 21 1.57 -0.20 12.73
CA VAL A 21 1.51 0.45 14.06
C VAL A 21 2.56 1.55 14.17
N GLN A 22 3.78 1.31 13.67
CA GLN A 22 4.88 2.29 13.69
C GLN A 22 4.62 3.53 12.82
N LEU A 23 3.72 3.45 11.83
CA LEU A 23 3.31 4.60 11.03
C LEU A 23 2.66 5.71 11.86
N ASP A 24 2.10 5.38 13.04
CA ASP A 24 1.39 6.31 13.94
C ASP A 24 0.28 7.12 13.24
N ASP A 25 -0.26 6.59 12.14
CA ASP A 25 -1.36 7.19 11.38
C ASP A 25 -2.66 6.45 11.70
N LEU A 26 -3.34 6.91 12.76
CA LEU A 26 -4.58 6.31 13.25
C LEU A 26 -5.70 6.30 12.20
N VAL A 27 -5.70 7.28 11.29
CA VAL A 27 -6.71 7.36 10.21
C VAL A 27 -6.45 6.27 9.18
N LEU A 28 -5.21 6.10 8.75
CA LEU A 28 -4.83 5.04 7.83
C LEU A 28 -5.06 3.66 8.45
N LEU A 29 -4.69 3.49 9.73
CA LEU A 29 -4.95 2.27 10.49
C LEU A 29 -6.44 1.92 10.57
N GLY A 30 -7.31 2.90 10.80
CA GLY A 30 -8.76 2.71 10.78
C GLY A 30 -9.25 2.20 9.42
N ARG A 31 -8.81 2.83 8.33
CA ARG A 31 -9.16 2.41 6.96
C ARG A 31 -8.67 1.01 6.62
N VAL A 32 -7.46 0.66 7.06
CA VAL A 32 -6.90 -0.70 6.89
C VAL A 32 -7.74 -1.72 7.65
N ARG A 33 -8.12 -1.43 8.90
CA ARG A 33 -8.97 -2.32 9.70
C ARG A 33 -10.32 -2.56 9.06
N ASP A 34 -10.95 -1.50 8.55
CA ASP A 34 -12.23 -1.60 7.86
C ASP A 34 -12.08 -2.45 6.60
N ALA A 35 -11.10 -2.14 5.75
CA ALA A 35 -10.86 -2.87 4.51
C ALA A 35 -10.49 -4.35 4.76
N SER A 36 -9.65 -4.62 5.76
CA SER A 36 -9.25 -5.98 6.12
C SER A 36 -10.42 -6.77 6.68
N SER A 37 -11.28 -6.14 7.50
CA SER A 37 -12.51 -6.74 8.01
C SER A 37 -13.46 -7.11 6.88
N GLN A 38 -13.66 -6.22 5.90
CA GLN A 38 -14.51 -6.52 4.75
C GLN A 38 -13.94 -7.62 3.85
N ALA A 39 -12.61 -7.72 3.78
CA ALA A 39 -11.94 -8.80 3.07
C ALA A 39 -11.82 -10.11 3.87
N GLY A 40 -12.23 -10.12 5.16
CA GLY A 40 -12.13 -11.30 6.04
C GLY A 40 -10.70 -11.69 6.40
N VAL A 41 -9.76 -10.74 6.42
CA VAL A 41 -8.34 -10.97 6.71
C VAL A 41 -7.83 -10.06 7.83
N ALA A 42 -6.71 -10.44 8.44
CA ALA A 42 -6.06 -9.59 9.43
C ALA A 42 -5.41 -8.34 8.79
N PRO A 43 -5.25 -7.23 9.53
CA PRO A 43 -4.65 -6.00 9.02
C PRO A 43 -3.25 -6.20 8.43
N GLY A 44 -2.42 -7.04 9.05
CA GLY A 44 -1.08 -7.36 8.53
C GLY A 44 -1.16 -8.12 7.20
N ALA A 45 -2.02 -9.13 7.09
CA ALA A 45 -2.28 -9.83 5.83
C ALA A 45 -2.80 -8.88 4.72
N PHE A 46 -3.64 -7.90 5.08
CA PHE A 46 -4.09 -6.88 4.14
C PHE A 46 -2.93 -5.99 3.67
N ALA A 47 -2.07 -5.54 4.58
CA ALA A 47 -0.91 -4.74 4.23
C ALA A 47 0.11 -5.50 3.37
N ALA A 48 0.45 -6.74 3.73
CA ALA A 48 1.29 -7.60 2.89
C ALA A 48 0.68 -7.82 1.49
N ARG A 49 -0.65 -7.98 1.41
CA ARG A 49 -1.35 -8.02 0.12
C ARG A 49 -1.23 -6.69 -0.65
N ALA A 50 -1.31 -5.55 0.05
CA ALA A 50 -1.15 -4.24 -0.58
C ALA A 50 0.23 -4.06 -1.20
N VAL A 51 1.28 -4.61 -0.58
CA VAL A 51 2.63 -4.65 -1.15
C VAL A 51 2.63 -5.36 -2.49
N ARG A 52 2.07 -6.58 -2.56
CA ARG A 52 1.96 -7.34 -3.82
C ARG A 52 1.10 -6.62 -4.87
N LEU A 53 -0.04 -6.07 -4.48
CA LEU A 53 -0.92 -5.32 -5.38
C LEU A 53 -0.22 -4.12 -6.01
N PHE A 54 0.57 -3.39 -5.23
CA PHE A 54 1.39 -2.30 -5.77
C PHE A 54 2.48 -2.86 -6.68
N SER A 55 3.22 -3.88 -6.23
CA SER A 55 4.30 -4.48 -7.02
C SER A 55 3.85 -4.98 -8.39
N ASP A 56 2.65 -5.56 -8.48
CA ASP A 56 2.11 -6.14 -9.70
C ASP A 56 1.35 -5.14 -10.57
N GLY A 57 0.78 -4.08 -9.97
CA GLY A 57 -0.20 -3.21 -10.63
C GLY A 57 0.16 -1.73 -10.70
N ALA A 58 1.22 -1.28 -10.03
CA ALA A 58 1.63 0.12 -10.07
C ALA A 58 2.26 0.49 -11.42
N ALA A 59 1.85 1.64 -11.97
CA ALA A 59 2.47 2.21 -13.15
C ALA A 59 3.85 2.79 -12.82
N ASP A 60 4.68 3.05 -13.85
CA ASP A 60 6.00 3.67 -13.66
C ASP A 60 5.94 5.00 -12.89
N GLU A 61 4.88 5.79 -13.09
CA GLU A 61 4.65 7.05 -12.37
C GLU A 61 4.39 6.85 -10.87
N ASP A 62 3.67 5.78 -10.50
CA ASP A 62 3.47 5.41 -9.10
C ASP A 62 4.82 5.02 -8.45
N TRP A 63 5.67 4.28 -9.18
CA TRP A 63 7.02 3.93 -8.73
C TRP A 63 7.93 5.14 -8.57
N ILE A 64 7.96 6.07 -9.55
CA ILE A 64 8.73 7.31 -9.48
C ILE A 64 8.30 8.15 -8.27
N THR A 65 6.99 8.30 -8.08
CA THR A 65 6.42 9.02 -6.94
C THR A 65 6.85 8.37 -5.63
N MET A 66 6.74 7.05 -5.51
CA MET A 66 7.14 6.31 -4.32
C MET A 66 8.64 6.49 -4.02
N LEU A 67 9.50 6.37 -5.03
CA LEU A 67 10.95 6.59 -4.87
C LEU A 67 11.27 8.02 -4.41
N GLY A 68 10.56 9.02 -4.94
CA GLY A 68 10.70 10.41 -4.51
C GLY A 68 10.33 10.60 -3.04
N ILE A 69 9.20 10.04 -2.60
CA ILE A 69 8.76 10.08 -1.19
C ILE A 69 9.78 9.37 -0.29
N MET A 70 10.22 8.17 -0.67
CA MET A 70 11.20 7.40 0.10
C MET A 70 12.54 8.15 0.23
N GLY A 71 13.00 8.83 -0.82
CA GLY A 71 14.25 9.60 -0.81
C GLY A 71 14.22 10.82 0.11
N GLN A 72 13.05 11.28 0.52
CA GLN A 72 12.86 12.41 1.44
C GLN A 72 12.49 11.97 2.86
N SER A 73 12.24 10.67 3.08
CA SER A 73 11.83 10.14 4.37
C SER A 73 13.03 9.71 5.22
N ALA A 74 12.98 10.00 6.52
CA ALA A 74 13.91 9.40 7.49
C ALA A 74 13.68 7.89 7.64
N GLU A 75 12.43 7.44 7.42
CA GLU A 75 11.98 6.05 7.54
C GLU A 75 11.44 5.58 6.18
N PRO A 76 12.32 5.22 5.22
CA PRO A 76 11.90 4.88 3.85
C PRO A 76 11.03 3.60 3.80
N GLY A 77 11.21 2.67 4.73
CA GLY A 77 10.37 1.47 4.83
C GLY A 77 8.92 1.78 5.19
N LEU A 78 8.71 2.66 6.18
CA LEU A 78 7.37 3.11 6.57
C LEU A 78 6.71 3.92 5.46
N ALA A 79 7.46 4.82 4.82
CA ALA A 79 6.98 5.59 3.68
C ALA A 79 6.54 4.70 2.51
N CYS A 80 7.32 3.64 2.22
CA CYS A 80 6.98 2.63 1.22
C CYS A 80 5.66 1.93 1.57
N LEU A 81 5.54 1.39 2.78
CA LEU A 81 4.33 0.69 3.22
C LEU A 81 3.10 1.59 3.16
N ARG A 82 3.20 2.82 3.67
CA ARG A 82 2.13 3.81 3.62
C ARG A 82 1.60 3.98 2.20
N ARG A 83 2.50 4.18 1.24
CA ARG A 83 2.13 4.43 -0.16
C ARG A 83 1.47 3.21 -0.81
N MET A 84 1.91 2.01 -0.49
CA MET A 84 1.35 0.75 -0.98
C MET A 84 -0.04 0.49 -0.40
N VAL A 85 -0.24 0.75 0.90
CA VAL A 85 -1.54 0.65 1.55
C VAL A 85 -2.51 1.68 0.99
N GLU A 86 -2.08 2.93 0.82
CA GLU A 86 -2.88 3.98 0.19
C GLU A 86 -3.28 3.60 -1.24
N PHE A 87 -2.38 2.98 -2.00
CA PHE A 87 -2.67 2.44 -3.34
C PHE A 87 -3.79 1.39 -3.28
N ALA A 88 -3.69 0.41 -2.39
CA ALA A 88 -4.67 -0.68 -2.29
C ALA A 88 -6.04 -0.22 -1.74
N LEU A 89 -6.07 0.89 -1.01
CA LEU A 89 -7.30 1.51 -0.50
C LEU A 89 -7.95 2.45 -1.51
N ARG A 90 -7.35 2.69 -2.69
CA ARG A 90 -8.00 3.48 -3.74
C ARG A 90 -9.25 2.73 -4.22
N PRO A 91 -10.38 3.43 -4.42
CA PRO A 91 -11.50 2.83 -5.12
C PRO A 91 -11.01 2.31 -6.47
N PRO A 92 -11.44 1.11 -6.94
CA PRO A 92 -11.18 0.72 -8.30
C PRO A 92 -11.72 1.84 -9.19
N GLU A 93 -10.87 2.37 -10.06
CA GLU A 93 -11.26 3.43 -10.97
C GLU A 93 -12.46 2.90 -11.74
N ARG A 94 -13.66 3.46 -11.46
CA ARG A 94 -14.87 3.08 -12.19
C ARG A 94 -14.54 3.39 -13.63
N SER A 95 -14.37 2.33 -14.42
CA SER A 95 -14.05 2.42 -15.83
C SER A 95 -14.96 3.50 -16.40
N GLN A 96 -14.36 4.57 -16.89
CA GLN A 96 -15.01 5.47 -17.82
C GLN A 96 -15.23 4.64 -19.09
N THR A 97 -16.22 3.76 -19.05
CA THR A 97 -16.94 3.39 -20.25
C THR A 97 -17.65 4.67 -20.65
N CYS A 98 -16.93 5.52 -21.38
CA CYS A 98 -17.56 6.47 -22.27
C CYS A 98 -18.40 5.61 -23.21
N GLU A 99 -19.67 5.43 -22.86
CA GLU A 99 -20.76 5.21 -23.81
C GLU A 99 -20.61 6.29 -24.88
N HIS A 100 -19.85 5.99 -25.94
CA HIS A 100 -20.00 6.71 -27.20
C HIS A 100 -21.34 6.23 -27.77
N GLY A 101 -22.37 7.01 -27.45
CA GLY A 101 -23.71 6.82 -27.94
C GLY A 101 -23.79 6.82 -29.47
N HIS A 102 -24.70 5.97 -29.93
CA HIS A 102 -25.36 5.83 -31.23
C HIS A 102 -25.27 7.00 -32.22
#